data_AF-A0AAW2P314-F1
#
_entry.id   AF-A0AAW2P314-F1
#
_cell.length_a   1.000
_cell.length_b   1.000
_cell.length_c   1.000
_cell.angle_alpha   90.00
_cell.angle_beta   90.00
_cell.angle_gamma   90.00
#
_symmetry.space_group_name_H-M   'P 1'
#
loop_
_entity.id
_entity.type
_entity.pdbx_description
1 polymer ?
#
loop_
_entity_poly.entity_id
_entity_poly.type
_entity_poly.pdbx_seq_one_letter_code
_entity_poly.pdbx_strand_id
1 'polypeptide(L)' 'MANELPANCRTSAIAKYDGMTDPQEHLSRFENTTLLHRYTDSIKCRVFITTLARAAH' A
#
# COMPACT_ATOMS: atom_id res chain seq x y z
N MET A 1 7.58 8.38 17.51
CA MET A 1 8.51 8.45 16.36
C MET A 1 7.70 8.21 15.09
N ALA A 2 7.22 9.27 14.45
CA ALA A 2 6.51 9.16 13.17
C ALA A 2 7.57 8.92 12.09
N ASN A 3 7.76 7.66 11.71
CA ASN A 3 8.62 7.30 10.59
C ASN A 3 7.87 7.65 9.31
N GLU A 4 7.90 8.93 8.94
CA GLU A 4 7.27 9.44 7.73
C GLU A 4 7.80 8.63 6.54
N LEU A 5 6.88 8.07 5.74
CA LEU A 5 7.23 7.45 4.48
C LEU A 5 7.98 8.49 3.64
N PRO A 6 9.05 8.12 2.93
CA PRO A 6 9.78 9.08 2.12
C PRO A 6 8.78 9.72 1.13
N ALA A 7 8.83 11.05 0.98
CA ALA A 7 7.82 11.82 0.26
C ALA A 7 7.59 11.40 -1.21
N ASN A 8 8.47 10.56 -1.75
CA ASN A 8 8.37 9.95 -3.08
C ASN A 8 7.52 8.66 -3.10
N CYS A 9 7.12 8.10 -1.95
CA CYS A 9 6.21 6.97 -1.88
C CYS A 9 4.80 7.44 -2.25
N ARG A 10 4.47 7.34 -3.54
CA ARG A 10 3.15 7.66 -4.09
C ARG A 10 2.14 6.59 -3.70
N THR A 11 1.78 6.54 -2.42
CA THR A 11 0.69 5.72 -1.86
C THR A 11 -0.65 6.07 -2.49
N SER A 12 -0.81 7.29 -3.04
CA SER A 12 -1.99 7.74 -3.77
C SER A 12 -2.34 6.91 -5.01
N ALA A 13 -1.38 6.13 -5.55
CA ALA A 13 -1.63 5.25 -6.70
C ALA A 13 -2.34 3.95 -6.32
N ILE A 14 -2.29 3.54 -5.04
CA ILE A 14 -2.91 2.29 -4.58
C ILE A 14 -4.22 2.64 -3.90
N ALA A 15 -5.33 2.19 -4.49
CA ALA A 15 -6.65 2.37 -3.91
C ALA A 15 -6.70 1.77 -2.50
N LYS A 16 -7.45 2.41 -1.60
CA LYS A 16 -7.63 1.90 -0.26
C LYS A 16 -8.49 0.64 -0.27
N TYR A 17 -8.07 -0.36 0.50
CA TYR A 17 -8.83 -1.57 0.76
C TYR A 17 -9.85 -1.31 1.87
N ASP A 18 -11.13 -1.27 1.52
CA ASP A 18 -12.23 -1.04 2.47
C ASP A 18 -12.82 -2.34 3.04
N GLY A 19 -12.25 -3.51 2.70
CA GLY A 19 -12.80 -4.82 3.05
C GLY A 19 -13.93 -5.30 2.14
N MET A 20 -14.48 -4.41 1.30
CA MET A 20 -15.51 -4.72 0.31
C MET A 20 -14.96 -5.06 -1.08
N THR A 21 -13.75 -4.58 -1.39
CA THR A 21 -13.08 -4.88 -2.66
C THR A 21 -12.46 -6.27 -2.62
N ASP A 22 -12.23 -6.86 -3.79
CA ASP A 22 -11.57 -8.16 -3.87
C ASP A 22 -10.14 -8.08 -3.30
N PRO A 23 -9.79 -8.91 -2.30
CA PRO A 23 -8.48 -8.85 -1.67
C PRO A 23 -7.35 -9.25 -2.63
N GLN A 24 -7.61 -10.13 -3.59
CA GLN A 24 -6.61 -10.58 -4.56
C GLN A 24 -6.30 -9.47 -5.59
N GLU A 25 -7.31 -8.73 -6.04
CA GLU A 25 -7.14 -7.55 -6.88
C GLU A 25 -6.37 -6.45 -6.14
N HIS A 26 -6.65 -6.23 -4.86
CA HIS A 26 -5.90 -5.29 -4.03
C HIS A 26 -4.43 -5.68 -3.92
N LEU A 27 -4.14 -6.95 -3.62
CA LEU A 27 -2.77 -7.46 -3.55
C LEU A 27 -2.06 -7.31 -4.89
N SER A 28 -2.69 -7.69 -6.00
CA SER A 28 -2.11 -7.59 -7.34
C SER A 28 -1.76 -6.13 -7.71
N ARG A 29 -2.65 -5.17 -7.41
CA ARG A 29 -2.38 -3.74 -7.61
C ARG A 29 -1.25 -3.22 -6.72
N PHE A 30 -1.23 -3.65 -5.46
CA PHE A 30 -0.18 -3.30 -4.51
C PHE A 30 1.17 -3.83 -4.99
N GLU A 31 1.26 -5.11 -5.34
CA GLU A 31 2.48 -5.75 -5.83
C GLU A 31 2.98 -5.08 -7.11
N ASN A 32 2.10 -4.87 -8.10
CA ASN A 32 2.47 -4.21 -9.36
C ASN A 32 3.02 -2.80 -9.10
N THR A 33 2.37 -2.03 -8.23
CA THR A 33 2.84 -0.68 -7.88
C THR A 33 4.20 -0.73 -7.16
N THR A 34 4.37 -1.65 -6.21
CA THR A 34 5.63 -1.79 -5.46
C THR A 34 6.77 -2.27 -6.36
N LEU A 35 6.47 -3.09 -7.36
CA LEU A 35 7.42 -3.58 -8.36
C LEU A 35 7.85 -2.45 -9.30
N LEU A 36 6.88 -1.69 -9.84
CA LEU A 36 7.14 -0.53 -10.70
C LEU A 36 8.01 0.52 -10.02
N HIS A 37 7.75 0.78 -8.74
CA HIS A 37 8.53 1.73 -7.95
C HIS A 37 9.76 1.12 -7.27
N ARG A 38 10.02 -0.17 -7.48
CA ARG A 38 11.15 -0.92 -6.91
C ARG A 38 11.28 -0.76 -5.38
N TYR A 39 10.14 -0.80 -4.69
CA TYR A 39 10.12 -0.72 -3.23
C TYR A 39 10.78 -1.96 -2.62
N THR A 40 11.61 -1.71 -1.61
CA THR A 40 12.17 -2.78 -0.76
C THR A 40 11.09 -3.30 0.18
N ASP A 41 11.26 -4.50 0.72
CA ASP A 41 10.23 -5.13 1.57
C ASP A 41 9.91 -4.30 2.82
N SER A 42 10.92 -3.60 3.37
CA SER A 42 10.72 -2.65 4.47
C SER A 42 9.85 -1.44 4.09
N ILE A 43 9.85 -1.03 2.82
CA ILE A 43 8.96 0.02 2.31
C ILE A 43 7.58 -0.58 2.02
N LYS A 44 7.51 -1.77 1.41
CA LYS A 44 6.25 -2.47 1.14
C LYS A 44 5.42 -2.63 2.41
N CYS A 45 5.99 -3.15 3.50
CA CYS A 45 5.24 -3.31 4.76
C CYS A 45 4.66 -1.98 5.28
N ARG A 46 5.43 -0.88 5.21
CA ARG A 46 4.95 0.42 5.67
C ARG A 46 3.87 1.01 4.76
N VAL A 47 4.04 0.87 3.44
CA VAL A 47 3.06 1.33 2.43
C VAL A 47 1.78 0.51 2.53
N PHE A 48 1.86 -0.82 2.71
CA PHE A 48 0.70 -1.70 2.80
C PHE A 48 -0.28 -1.27 3.90
N ILE A 49 0.22 -0.94 5.08
CA ILE A 49 -0.64 -0.44 6.17
C ILE A 49 -1.37 0.85 5.78
N THR A 50 -0.76 1.71 4.96
CA THR A 50 -1.42 2.94 4.49
C THR A 50 -2.49 2.70 3.42
N THR A 51 -2.45 1.55 2.74
CA THR A 51 -3.47 1.17 1.74
C THR A 51 -4.67 0.48 2.37
N LEU A 52 -4.63 0.14 3.67
CA LEU A 52 -5.82 -0.33 4.38
C LEU A 52 -6.69 0.87 4.78
N ALA A 53 -8.00 0.79 4.50
CA ALA A 53 -8.95 1.77 5.02
C ALA A 53 -9.03 1.62 6.54
N ARG A 54 -9.42 2.70 7.24
CA ARG A 54 -9.54 2.70 8.71
C ARG A 54 -10.53 1.65 9.26
N ALA A 55 -11.38 1.08 8.39
CA ALA A 55 -12.41 0.12 8.73
C ALA A 55 -12.13 -1.31 8.22
N ALA A 56 -10.98 -1.57 7.59
CA ALA A 56 -10.58 -2.94 7.26
C ALA A 56 -10.20 -3.65 8.57
N HIS A 57 -11.12 -4.47 9.09
CA HIS A 57 -10.98 -5.29 10.30
C HIS A 57 -10.24 -6.58 9.96
#